data_AF-A0A7V9CLI5-F1
#
_entry.id   AF-A0A7V9CLI5-F1
#
_cell.length_a   1.000
_cell.length_b   1.000
_cell.length_c   1.000
_cell.angle_alpha   90.00
_cell.angle_beta   90.00
_cell.angle_gamma   90.00
#
_symmetry.space_group_name_H-M   'P 1'
#
loop_
_entity.id
_entity.type
_entity.pdbx_description
1 polymer ?
#
loop_
_entity_poly.entity_id
_entity_poly.type
_entity_poly.pdbx_seq_one_letter_code
_entity_poly.pdbx_strand_id
1 'polypeptide(L)' 'LPQVTAVAQDGPRWSVQGTGVDLLDAVITCLAAHRIPVLDLRSDSATLEDVFLRLTGHSIRS' A
#
# COMPACT_ATOMS: atom_id res chain seq x y z
N LEU A 1 -7.79 4.43 10.77
CA LEU A 1 -6.36 4.60 10.46
C LEU A 1 -6.18 5.98 9.83
N PRO A 2 -5.92 7.04 10.61
CA PRO A 2 -5.81 8.42 10.08
C PRO A 2 -4.68 8.60 9.06
N GLN A 3 -3.66 7.74 9.08
CA GLN A 3 -2.54 7.77 8.14
C GLN A 3 -2.85 7.13 6.76
N VAL A 4 -3.98 6.43 6.60
CA VAL A 4 -4.37 5.81 5.33
C VAL A 4 -5.05 6.83 4.41
N THR A 5 -4.50 7.02 3.21
CA THR A 5 -5.00 7.97 2.21
C THR A 5 -5.74 7.30 1.07
N ALA A 6 -5.43 6.04 0.74
CA ALA A 6 -6.19 5.25 -0.22
C ALA A 6 -6.12 3.75 0.10
N VAL A 7 -7.15 3.02 -0.30
CA VAL A 7 -7.19 1.55 -0.29
C VAL A 7 -7.70 1.10 -1.65
N ALA A 8 -7.03 0.14 -2.27
CA ALA A 8 -7.50 -0.52 -3.48
C ALA A 8 -7.47 -2.05 -3.32
N GLN A 9 -8.33 -2.72 -4.07
CA GLN A 9 -8.44 -4.17 -4.10
C GLN A 9 -8.27 -4.67 -5.53
N ASP A 10 -7.43 -5.69 -5.70
CA ASP A 10 -7.24 -6.43 -6.95
C ASP A 10 -7.38 -7.93 -6.65
N GLY A 11 -8.59 -8.45 -6.88
CA GLY A 11 -8.97 -9.82 -6.49
C GLY A 11 -8.73 -10.09 -5.00
N PRO A 12 -7.84 -11.04 -4.63
CA PRO A 12 -7.50 -11.34 -3.24
C PRO A 12 -6.46 -10.37 -2.63
N ARG A 13 -5.84 -9.50 -3.44
CA ARG A 13 -4.78 -8.58 -2.99
C ARG A 13 -5.40 -7.24 -2.59
N TRP A 14 -4.98 -6.74 -1.44
CA TRP A 14 -5.31 -5.41 -0.96
C TRP A 14 -4.05 -4.55 -0.95
N SER A 15 -4.12 -3.35 -1.51
CA SER A 15 -3.06 -2.34 -1.41
C SER A 15 -3.54 -1.17 -0.58
N VAL A 16 -2.74 -0.77 0.41
CA VAL A 16 -3.02 0.34 1.31
C VAL A 16 -1.95 1.39 1.08
N GLN A 17 -2.38 2.61 0.76
CA GLN A 17 -1.51 3.78 0.60
C GLN A 17 -1.79 4.75 1.73
N GLY A 18 -0.75 5.46 2.18
CA GLY A 18 -0.83 6.34 3.33
C GLY A 18 0.44 7.17 3.51
N THR A 19 0.46 7.96 4.57
CA THR A 19 1.54 8.90 4.90
C THR A 19 2.00 8.71 6.34
N GLY A 20 3.32 8.58 6.54
CA GLY A 20 3.90 8.36 7.86
C GLY A 20 4.66 7.04 7.94
N VAL A 21 5.73 7.01 8.73
CA VAL A 21 6.60 5.83 8.91
C VAL A 21 5.90 4.70 9.69
N ASP A 22 4.84 5.04 10.42
CA ASP A 22 4.02 4.17 11.26
C ASP A 22 2.85 3.49 10.49
N LEU A 23 2.68 3.78 9.20
CA LEU A 23 1.59 3.22 8.39
C LEU A 23 1.55 1.69 8.44
N LEU A 24 2.72 1.04 8.34
CA LEU A 24 2.84 -0.41 8.36
C LEU A 24 2.37 -0.99 9.70
N ASP A 25 2.88 -0.45 10.82
CA ASP A 25 2.50 -0.89 12.17
C ASP A 25 1.01 -0.66 12.45
N ALA A 26 0.45 0.45 11.99
CA ALA A 26 -0.95 0.78 12.15
C ALA A 26 -1.87 -0.17 11.35
N VAL A 27 -1.49 -0.54 10.13
CA VAL A 27 -2.20 -1.54 9.31
C VAL A 27 -2.10 -2.93 9.92
N ILE A 28 -0.90 -3.37 10.35
CA ILE A 28 -0.70 -4.67 11.02
C ILE A 28 -1.54 -4.75 12.30
N THR A 29 -1.52 -3.71 13.14
CA THR A 29 -2.31 -3.64 14.38
C THR A 29 -3.81 -3.74 14.09
N CYS A 30 -4.29 -3.09 13.03
CA CYS A 30 -5.68 -3.18 12.60
C CYS A 30 -6.07 -4.60 12.18
N LEU A 31 -5.25 -5.26 11.34
CA LEU A 31 -5.49 -6.63 10.87
C LEU A 31 -5.47 -7.63 12.03
N ALA A 32 -4.53 -7.49 12.96
CA ALA A 32 -4.44 -8.31 14.16
C ALA A 32 -5.66 -8.13 15.08
N ALA A 33 -6.11 -6.89 15.31
CA ALA A 33 -7.30 -6.60 16.11
C ALA A 33 -8.58 -7.23 15.54
N HIS A 34 -8.68 -7.35 14.21
CA HIS A 34 -9.80 -8.01 13.53
C HIS A 34 -9.59 -9.51 13.30
N ARG A 35 -8.46 -10.08 13.79
CA ARG A 35 -8.05 -11.48 13.57
C ARG A 35 -8.04 -11.91 12.10
N ILE A 36 -7.65 -11.01 11.20
CA ILE A 36 -7.54 -11.27 9.77
C ILE A 36 -6.18 -11.95 9.50
N PRO A 37 -6.14 -13.21 9.02
CA PRO A 37 -4.90 -13.89 8.69
C PRO A 37 -4.28 -13.29 7.42
N VAL A 38 -3.02 -12.86 7.50
CA VAL A 38 -2.28 -12.31 6.36
C VAL A 38 -1.38 -13.40 5.78
N LEU A 39 -1.62 -13.75 4.51
CA LEU A 39 -0.89 -14.84 3.82
C LEU A 39 0.45 -14.39 3.23
N ASP A 40 0.52 -13.15 2.73
CA ASP A 40 1.73 -12.49 2.23
C ASP A 40 1.57 -10.99 2.51
N LEU A 41 2.50 -10.40 3.27
CA LEU A 41 2.53 -8.97 3.54
C LEU A 41 3.77 -8.38 2.88
N ARG A 42 3.57 -7.37 2.05
CA ARG A 42 4.66 -6.62 1.41
C ARG A 42 4.44 -5.14 1.69
N SER A 43 5.41 -4.54 2.37
CA SER A 43 5.54 -3.08 2.45
C SER A 43 6.45 -2.66 1.31
N ASP A 44 5.95 -1.83 0.41
CA ASP A 44 6.74 -1.22 -0.64
C ASP A 44 6.85 0.28 -0.39
N SER A 45 8.08 0.78 -0.30
CA SER A 45 8.35 2.20 -0.11
C SER A 45 8.44 2.83 -1.49
N ALA A 46 7.28 3.28 -2.00
CA ALA A 46 7.12 3.83 -3.34
C ALA A 46 8.31 4.71 -3.73
N THR A 47 9.08 4.25 -4.71
CA THR A 47 10.28 4.94 -5.15
C THR A 47 9.88 6.17 -5.97
N LEU A 48 10.84 7.08 -6.18
CA LEU A 48 10.59 8.26 -7.00
C LEU A 48 10.22 7.87 -8.45
N GLU A 49 10.70 6.72 -8.95
CA GLU A 49 10.31 6.15 -10.24
C GLU A 49 8.83 5.74 -10.30
N ASP A 50 8.28 5.11 -9.26
CA ASP A 50 6.87 4.71 -9.23
C ASP A 50 5.92 5.92 -9.23
N VAL A 51 6.30 6.98 -8.52
CA VAL A 51 5.56 8.26 -8.52
C VAL A 51 5.67 8.93 -9.89
N PHE A 52 6.85 8.89 -10.52
CA PHE A 52 7.07 9.45 -11.84
C PHE A 52 6.22 8.73 -12.91
N LEU A 53 6.19 7.39 -12.90
CA LEU A 53 5.33 6.59 -13.78
C LEU A 53 3.85 6.93 -13.60
N ARG A 54 3.38 7.05 -12.33
CA ARG A 54 1.97 7.31 -12.02
C ARG A 54 1.52 8.74 -12.36
N LEU A 55 2.42 9.72 -12.31
CA LEU A 55 2.15 11.12 -12.70
C LEU A 55 2.31 11.37 -14.21
N THR A 56 3.20 10.65 -14.89
CA THR A 56 3.48 10.87 -16.33
C THR A 56 2.67 9.97 -17.25
N GLY A 57 1.97 8.94 -16.74
CA GLY A 57 0.95 8.18 -17.47
C GLY A 57 1.47 7.40 -18.69
N HIS A 58 2.79 7.14 -18.75
CA HIS A 58 3.45 6.56 -19.91
C HIS A 58 4.39 5.43 -19.53
N SER A 59 3.90 4.19 -19.64
CA SER A 59 4.74 3.02 -19.85
C SER A 59 5.37 3.08 -21.26
N ILE A 60 6.48 3.80 -21.38
CA ILE A 60 7.45 3.78 -22.48
C ILE A 60 8.75 3.30 -21.83
N ARG A 61 9.52 2.30 -22.29
CA ARG A 61 9.52 1.47 -23.52
C ARG A 61 9.97 0.04 -23.12
N SER A 62 9.50 -1.04 -23.74
CA SER A 62 8.76 -1.16 -25.02
C SER A 62 7.48 -1.99 -24.97
#